data_AF-A0A0U1NZ86-F1
#
_entry.id   AF-A0A0U1NZ86-F1
#
_cell.length_a   1.000
_cell.length_b   1.000
_cell.length_c   1.000
_cell.angle_alpha   90.00
_cell.angle_beta   90.00
_cell.angle_gamma   90.00
#
_symmetry.space_group_name_H-M   'P 1'
#
loop_
_entity.id
_entity.type
_entity.pdbx_description
1 polymer ?
#
loop_
_entity_poly.entity_id
_entity_poly.type
_entity_poly.pdbx_seq_one_letter_code
_entity_poly.pdbx_strand_id
1 'polypeptide(L)' 'MNNCFLEISLLKLINEKKKKLIKIAEKNGINSSSTVACSQELDSLLNEFRKLKTNNKINP' A
#
# COMPACT_ATOMS: atom_id res chain seq x y z
N MET A 1 4.32 3.71 22.64
CA MET A 1 5.37 3.12 21.78
C MET A 1 4.83 2.07 20.79
N ASN A 2 3.64 2.25 20.21
CA ASN A 2 3.03 1.23 19.32
C ASN A 2 2.83 1.67 17.86
N ASN A 3 2.95 2.97 17.54
CA ASN A 3 2.72 3.46 16.17
C ASN A 3 3.92 3.28 15.23
N CYS A 4 5.16 3.33 15.73
CA CYS A 4 6.36 3.25 14.88
C CYS A 4 6.54 1.87 14.22
N PHE A 5 6.38 0.80 15.00
CA PHE A 5 6.51 -0.57 14.48
C PHE A 5 5.43 -0.91 13.44
N LEU A 6 4.19 -0.46 13.68
CA LEU A 6 3.08 -0.64 12.74
C LEU A 6 3.33 0.14 11.44
N GLU A 7 3.84 1.36 11.53
CA GLU A 7 4.19 2.20 10.38
C GLU A 7 5.28 1.54 9.52
N ILE A 8 6.35 1.05 10.14
CA ILE A 8 7.45 0.34 9.45
C ILE A 8 6.94 -0.92 8.76
N SER A 9 6.11 -1.71 9.46
CA SER A 9 5.56 -2.96 8.92
C SER A 9 4.66 -2.71 7.71
N LEU A 10 3.81 -1.68 7.79
CA LEU A 10 2.93 -1.30 6.70
C LEU A 10 3.70 -0.75 5.50
N LEU A 11 4.74 0.05 5.73
CA LEU A 11 5.65 0.52 4.66
C LEU A 11 6.34 -0.65 3.94
N LYS A 12 6.81 -1.65 4.70
CA LYS A 12 7.41 -2.85 4.11
C LYS A 12 6.41 -3.58 3.22
N LEU A 13 5.16 -3.76 3.69
CA LEU A 13 4.10 -4.41 2.93
C LEU A 13 3.74 -3.62 1.65
N ILE A 14 3.65 -2.29 1.73
CA ILE A 14 3.42 -1.41 0.58
C ILE A 14 4.53 -1.59 -0.47
N ASN A 15 5.80 -1.60 -0.04
CA ASN A 15 6.93 -1.74 -0.96
C ASN A 15 6.95 -3.12 -1.65
N GLU A 16 6.66 -4.19 -0.93
CA GLU A 16 6.55 -5.51 -1.54
C GLU A 16 5.37 -5.60 -2.52
N LYS A 17 4.24 -4.97 -2.19
CA LYS A 17 3.08 -4.91 -3.07
C LYS A 17 3.35 -4.09 -4.34
N LYS A 18 4.09 -2.99 -4.25
CA LYS A 18 4.55 -2.21 -5.42
C LYS A 18 5.40 -3.05 -6.37
N LYS A 19 6.38 -3.80 -5.84
CA LYS A 19 7.20 -4.71 -6.65
C LYS A 19 6.33 -5.78 -7.34
N LYS A 20 5.34 -6.33 -6.62
CA LYS A 20 4.40 -7.31 -7.17
C LYS A 20 3.55 -6.70 -8.29
N LEU A 21 3.03 -5.49 -8.10
CA LEU A 21 2.24 -4.79 -9.11
C LEU A 21 3.03 -4.57 -10.40
N ILE A 22 4.28 -4.10 -10.29
CA ILE A 22 5.16 -3.90 -11.44
C ILE A 22 5.35 -5.22 -12.20
N LYS A 23 5.69 -6.31 -11.49
CA LYS A 23 5.87 -7.63 -12.11
C LYS A 23 4.60 -8.14 -12.81
N ILE A 24 3.43 -7.92 -12.23
CA ILE A 24 2.15 -8.33 -12.84
C ILE A 24 1.83 -7.45 -14.05
N ALA A 25 2.08 -6.14 -13.98
CA ALA A 25 1.89 -5.22 -15.09
C ALA A 25 2.83 -5.53 -16.27
N GLU A 26 4.09 -5.87 -15.98
CA GLU A 26 5.07 -6.30 -17.00
C GLU A 26 4.64 -7.61 -17.66
N LYS A 27 4.11 -8.56 -16.88
CA LYS A 27 3.72 -9.88 -17.39
C LYS A 27 2.38 -9.88 -18.14
N ASN A 28 1.38 -9.19 -17.61
CA ASN A 28 -0.01 -9.29 -18.05
C ASN A 28 -0.52 -8.01 -18.73
N GLY A 29 0.25 -6.92 -18.70
CA GLY A 29 -0.18 -5.59 -19.13
C GLY A 29 -0.91 -4.82 -18.04
N ILE A 30 -0.90 -3.48 -18.16
CA ILE A 30 -1.47 -2.57 -17.15
C ILE A 30 -2.99 -2.70 -16.98
N ASN A 31 -3.69 -3.08 -18.05
CA ASN A 31 -5.15 -3.19 -18.06
C ASN A 31 -5.67 -4.59 -17.71
N SER A 32 -4.77 -5.52 -17.39
CA SER A 32 -5.21 -6.87 -17.00
C SER A 32 -5.99 -6.81 -15.68
N SER A 33 -6.99 -7.67 -15.54
CA SER A 33 -7.77 -7.79 -14.29
C SER A 33 -6.86 -8.06 -13.08
N SER A 34 -5.79 -8.84 -13.27
CA SER A 34 -4.79 -9.11 -12.24
C SER A 34 -3.99 -7.87 -11.84
N THR A 35 -3.61 -7.03 -12.80
CA THR A 35 -2.89 -5.77 -12.53
C THR A 35 -3.80 -4.77 -11.82
N VAL A 36 -5.04 -4.63 -12.30
CA VAL A 36 -6.05 -3.74 -11.69
C VAL A 36 -6.36 -4.18 -10.25
N ALA A 37 -6.60 -5.47 -10.01
CA ALA A 37 -6.82 -6.00 -8.67
C ALA A 37 -5.61 -5.74 -7.75
N CYS A 38 -4.38 -6.00 -8.23
CA CYS A 38 -3.18 -5.73 -7.45
C CYS A 38 -3.00 -4.22 -7.15
N SER A 39 -3.42 -3.34 -8.05
CA SER A 39 -3.40 -1.88 -7.83
C SER A 39 -4.38 -1.50 -6.73
N GLN A 40 -5.62 -2.01 -6.77
CA GLN A 40 -6.64 -1.73 -5.76
C GLN A 40 -6.23 -2.21 -4.36
N GLU A 41 -5.57 -3.36 -4.28
CA GLU A 41 -5.00 -3.87 -3.03
C GLU A 41 -3.88 -2.95 -2.51
N LEU A 42 -3.02 -2.44 -3.39
CA LEU A 42 -1.98 -1.46 -3.03
C LEU A 42 -2.60 -0.14 -2.56
N ASP A 43 -3.63 0.36 -3.24
CA ASP A 43 -4.34 1.58 -2.86
C ASP A 43 -4.98 1.46 -1.48
N SER A 44 -5.54 0.29 -1.16
CA SER A 44 -6.09 0.00 0.17
C SER A 44 -5.00 0.11 1.26
N LEU A 45 -3.82 -0.46 1.02
CA LEU A 45 -2.68 -0.36 1.95
C LEU A 45 -2.19 1.08 2.11
N LEU A 46 -2.13 1.85 1.03
CA LEU A 46 -1.77 3.26 1.05
C LEU A 46 -2.78 4.09 1.84
N ASN A 47 -4.08 3.78 1.71
CA ASN A 47 -5.13 4.45 2.47
C ASN A 47 -5.04 4.14 3.97
N GLU A 48 -4.75 2.90 4.37
CA GLU A 48 -4.50 2.57 5.77
C GLU A 48 -3.26 3.29 6.32
N PHE A 49 -2.20 3.39 5.53
CA PHE A 49 -1.01 4.14 5.91
C PHE A 49 -1.30 5.64 6.09
N ARG A 50 -2.09 6.22 5.17
CA ARG A 50 -2.56 7.60 5.29
C ARG A 50 -3.42 7.80 6.53
N LYS A 51 -4.37 6.91 6.83
CA LYS A 51 -5.18 6.97 8.07
C LYS A 51 -4.31 6.93 9.32
N LEU A 52 -3.33 6.03 9.38
CA LEU A 52 -2.37 5.97 10.48
C LEU A 52 -1.60 7.30 10.63
N LYS A 53 -1.12 7.89 9.53
CA LYS A 53 -0.44 9.20 9.55
C LYS A 53 -1.37 10.35 9.97
N THR A 54 -2.61 10.37 9.48
CA THR A 54 -3.58 11.45 9.73
C THR A 54 -4.16 11.38 11.16
N ASN A 55 -4.39 10.18 11.69
CA ASN A 55 -4.82 10.00 13.08
C ASN A 55 -3.75 10.46 14.09
N ASN A 56 -2.49 10.56 13.68
CA ASN A 56 -1.42 11.18 14.48
C ASN A 56 -1.32 12.71 14.30
N LYS A 57 -2.21 13.34 13.52
CA LYS A 57 -2.24 14.79 13.23
C LYS A 57 -3.56 15.49 13.61
N ILE A 58 -4.49 14.82 14.30
CA ILE A 58 -5.71 15.48 14.81
C ILE A 58 -5.53 15.84 16.29
N ASN A 59 -5.01 17.06 16.49
CA ASN A 59 -5.31 18.02 17.57
C ASN A 59 -4.96 19.38 16.92
N PRO A 60 -5.87 20.37 16.84
CA PRO A 60 -6.89 20.73 17.81
C PRO A 60 -8.36 20.48 17.38
#